data_AF-Q6VP02-F1
#
_entry.id   AF-Q6VP02-F1
#
_cell.length_a   1.000
_cell.length_b   1.000
_cell.length_c   1.000
_cell.angle_alpha   90.00
_cell.angle_beta   90.00
_cell.angle_gamma   90.00
#
_symmetry.space_group_name_H-M   'P 1'
#
loop_
_entity.id
_entity.type
_entity.pdbx_description
1 polymer ?
#
loop_
_entity_poly.entity_id
_entity_poly.type
_entity_poly.pdbx_seq_one_letter_code
_entity_poly.pdbx_strand_id
1 'polypeptide(L)'
;PFIFGIRNKIHIINLDKTIVMFSNALVELKKIALAKGKILFVGTKRATRESIKSTALICGQFFVNYRWLGGMLTNWKTVRQSIKRLKDLENQSQDGTFDKLTKKEVLILNRELISLENSLGGIKNMGGLPDALFTAGAEQEHIAIKEANSL
;
A
#
# COMPACT_ATOMS: atom_id res chain seq x y z
N PRO A 1 -17.66 15.49 -16.39
CA PRO A 1 -17.17 16.54 -15.45
C PRO A 1 -17.61 16.28 -13.99
N PHE A 2 -16.67 16.21 -13.05
CA PHE A 2 -16.91 16.01 -11.59
C PHE A 2 -16.97 17.32 -10.78
N ILE A 3 -16.71 18.45 -11.43
CA ILE A 3 -16.79 19.79 -10.84
C ILE A 3 -18.26 20.24 -10.89
N PHE A 4 -18.81 20.62 -9.73
CA PHE A 4 -20.15 21.20 -9.62
C PHE A 4 -20.14 22.70 -9.97
N GLY A 5 -19.12 23.41 -9.49
CA GLY A 5 -18.95 24.85 -9.71
C GLY A 5 -17.67 25.35 -9.06
N ILE A 6 -17.48 26.68 -9.08
CA ILE A 6 -16.31 27.35 -8.51
C ILE A 6 -16.77 28.37 -7.48
N ARG A 7 -16.21 28.33 -6.27
CA ARG A 7 -16.45 29.33 -5.22
C ARG A 7 -15.11 29.80 -4.66
N ASN A 8 -14.87 31.11 -4.65
CA ASN A 8 -13.60 31.68 -4.18
C ASN A 8 -12.37 31.06 -4.86
N LYS A 9 -12.45 30.79 -6.17
CA LYS A 9 -11.41 30.10 -6.98
C LYS A 9 -11.11 28.64 -6.57
N ILE A 10 -11.94 28.04 -5.73
CA ILE A 10 -11.87 26.62 -5.35
C ILE A 10 -12.94 25.86 -6.11
N HIS A 11 -12.55 24.77 -6.76
CA HIS A 11 -13.49 23.87 -7.43
C HIS A 11 -14.25 23.03 -6.39
N ILE A 12 -15.57 23.04 -6.48
CA ILE A 12 -16.45 22.25 -5.61
C ILE A 12 -16.74 20.91 -6.31
N ILE A 13 -16.56 19.81 -5.59
CA ILE A 13 -16.86 18.45 -6.08
C ILE A 13 -18.38 18.24 -6.12
N ASN A 14 -18.88 17.63 -7.19
CA ASN A 14 -20.30 17.28 -7.31
C ASN A 14 -20.64 16.10 -6.40
N LEU A 15 -21.45 16.36 -5.36
CA LEU A 15 -21.84 15.36 -4.36
C LEU A 15 -22.85 14.33 -4.91
N ASP A 16 -23.77 14.72 -5.80
CA ASP A 16 -24.74 13.79 -6.41
C ASP A 16 -24.00 12.69 -7.17
N LYS A 17 -22.99 13.06 -7.96
CA LYS A 17 -22.12 12.09 -8.64
C LYS A 17 -21.29 11.29 -7.67
N THR A 18 -20.81 11.91 -6.60
CA THR A 18 -19.97 11.25 -5.59
C THR A 18 -20.73 10.13 -4.89
N ILE A 19 -21.98 10.36 -4.49
CA ILE A 19 -22.83 9.35 -3.84
C ILE A 19 -23.07 8.14 -4.75
N VAL A 20 -23.37 8.37 -6.03
CA VAL A 20 -23.59 7.29 -7.02
C VAL A 20 -22.31 6.48 -7.22
N MET A 21 -21.17 7.14 -7.45
CA MET A 21 -19.88 6.47 -7.65
C MET A 21 -19.41 5.72 -6.40
N PHE A 22 -19.61 6.31 -5.22
CA PHE A 22 -19.29 5.67 -3.95
C PHE A 22 -20.12 4.40 -3.72
N SER A 23 -21.42 4.46 -4.00
CA SER A 23 -22.31 3.30 -3.90
C SER A 23 -21.86 2.16 -4.83
N ASN A 24 -21.50 2.48 -6.07
CA ASN A 24 -20.98 1.50 -7.03
C ASN A 24 -19.65 0.88 -6.55
N ALA A 25 -18.74 1.70 -6.02
CA ALA A 25 -17.48 1.21 -5.46
C ALA A 25 -17.71 0.26 -4.26
N LEU A 26 -18.64 0.60 -3.36
CA LEU A 26 -18.99 -0.26 -2.23
C LEU A 26 -19.56 -1.61 -2.67
N VAL A 27 -20.42 -1.63 -3.70
CA VAL A 27 -20.95 -2.87 -4.25
C VAL A 27 -19.83 -3.78 -4.74
N GLU A 28 -18.85 -3.23 -5.44
CA GLU A 28 -17.74 -4.02 -5.98
C GLU A 28 -16.78 -4.50 -4.88
N LEU A 29 -16.41 -3.62 -3.95
CA LEU A 29 -15.58 -4.00 -2.79
C LEU A 29 -16.26 -5.09 -1.94
N LYS A 30 -17.59 -5.04 -1.80
CA LYS A 30 -18.35 -6.07 -1.09
C LYS A 30 -18.27 -7.43 -1.79
N LYS A 31 -18.36 -7.47 -3.13
CA LYS A 31 -18.20 -8.73 -3.88
C LYS A 31 -16.82 -9.33 -3.67
N ILE A 32 -15.77 -8.51 -3.79
CA ILE A 32 -14.38 -8.94 -3.59
C ILE A 32 -14.18 -9.47 -2.16
N ALA A 33 -14.67 -8.75 -1.16
CA ALA A 33 -14.60 -9.18 0.23
C ALA A 33 -15.31 -10.52 0.48
N LEU A 34 -16.51 -10.71 -0.09
CA LEU A 34 -17.25 -11.98 0.01
C LEU A 34 -16.51 -13.15 -0.65
N ALA A 35 -15.78 -12.89 -1.73
CA ALA A 35 -14.91 -13.87 -2.40
C ALA A 35 -13.58 -14.11 -1.64
N LYS A 36 -13.40 -13.51 -0.46
CA LYS A 36 -12.13 -13.50 0.29
C LYS A 36 -10.96 -12.91 -0.51
N GLY A 37 -11.26 -12.01 -1.42
CA GLY A 37 -10.28 -11.26 -2.18
C GLY A 37 -9.53 -10.24 -1.31
N LYS A 38 -8.36 -9.85 -1.80
CA LYS A 38 -7.41 -8.98 -1.12
C LYS A 38 -7.54 -7.57 -1.68
N ILE A 39 -7.72 -6.61 -0.78
CA ILE A 39 -7.81 -5.20 -1.12
C ILE A 39 -6.53 -4.54 -0.64
N LEU A 40 -5.81 -3.90 -1.55
CA LEU A 40 -4.59 -3.16 -1.24
C LEU A 40 -4.90 -1.67 -1.09
N PHE A 41 -4.68 -1.13 0.11
CA PHE A 41 -4.84 0.28 0.40
C PHE A 41 -3.52 1.03 0.16
N VAL A 42 -3.53 2.07 -0.66
CA VAL A 42 -2.34 2.85 -1.01
C VAL A 42 -2.55 4.32 -0.70
N GLY A 43 -1.60 4.90 0.04
CA GLY A 43 -1.56 6.33 0.25
C GLY A 43 -0.28 6.73 0.97
N THR A 44 0.66 7.28 0.22
CA THR A 44 2.00 7.66 0.69
C THR A 44 2.09 9.11 1.16
N LYS A 45 1.07 9.92 0.88
CA LYS A 45 1.02 11.31 1.33
C LYS A 45 1.06 11.38 2.86
N ARG A 46 1.90 12.27 3.40
CA ARG A 46 2.11 12.42 4.85
C ARG A 46 0.82 12.61 5.66
N ALA A 47 -0.19 13.25 5.06
CA ALA A 47 -1.48 13.48 5.71
C ALA A 47 -2.39 12.23 5.74
N THR A 48 -2.21 11.26 4.83
CA THR A 48 -3.09 10.09 4.69
C THR A 48 -2.45 8.79 5.17
N ARG A 49 -1.11 8.73 5.25
CA ARG A 49 -0.35 7.51 5.58
C ARG A 49 -0.82 6.76 6.83
N GLU A 50 -1.18 7.47 7.90
CA GLU A 50 -1.58 6.83 9.15
C GLU A 50 -3.01 6.29 9.04
N SER A 51 -3.91 7.10 8.47
CA SER A 51 -5.31 6.72 8.23
C SER A 51 -5.43 5.50 7.31
N ILE A 52 -4.62 5.45 6.25
CA ILE A 52 -4.57 4.31 5.33
C ILE A 52 -4.13 3.03 6.05
N LYS A 53 -3.03 3.11 6.83
CA LYS A 53 -2.52 1.98 7.59
C LYS A 53 -3.53 1.49 8.62
N SER A 54 -4.06 2.38 9.45
CA SER A 54 -5.00 2.01 10.51
C SER A 54 -6.29 1.40 9.95
N THR A 55 -6.83 1.97 8.88
CA THR A 55 -8.05 1.47 8.23
C THR A 55 -7.83 0.09 7.62
N ALA A 56 -6.72 -0.11 6.90
CA ALA A 56 -6.40 -1.41 6.32
C ALA A 56 -6.26 -2.50 7.40
N LEU A 57 -5.59 -2.18 8.51
CA LEU A 57 -5.44 -3.10 9.64
C LEU A 57 -6.78 -3.44 10.32
N ILE A 58 -7.66 -2.45 10.53
CA ILE A 58 -9.01 -2.67 11.06
C ILE A 58 -9.81 -3.59 10.14
N CYS A 59 -9.66 -3.44 8.83
CA CYS A 59 -10.33 -4.28 7.83
C CYS A 59 -9.67 -5.65 7.63
N GLY A 60 -8.52 -5.92 8.26
CA GLY A 60 -7.74 -7.15 8.01
C GLY A 60 -7.15 -7.23 6.60
N GLN A 61 -6.87 -6.08 5.99
CA GLN A 61 -6.39 -5.94 4.60
C GLN A 61 -4.97 -5.36 4.56
N PHE A 62 -4.41 -5.28 3.35
CA PHE A 62 -3.01 -4.92 3.12
C PHE A 62 -2.85 -3.43 2.80
N PHE A 63 -1.67 -2.88 3.03
CA PHE A 63 -1.42 -1.45 2.77
C PHE A 63 -0.01 -1.11 2.27
N VAL A 64 0.10 0.04 1.62
CA VAL A 64 1.36 0.74 1.32
C VAL A 64 1.18 2.21 1.69
N ASN A 65 1.86 2.68 2.74
CA ASN A 65 1.64 4.01 3.30
C ASN A 65 2.88 4.92 3.34
N TYR A 66 4.07 4.43 2.93
CA TYR A 66 5.28 5.25 2.85
C TYR A 66 5.76 5.46 1.42
N ARG A 67 5.96 4.38 0.67
CA ARG A 67 6.50 4.47 -0.69
C ARG A 67 6.01 3.31 -1.55
N TRP A 68 5.48 3.64 -2.72
CA TRP A 68 5.27 2.70 -3.80
C TRP A 68 6.60 2.46 -4.54
N LEU A 69 7.02 1.21 -4.66
CA LEU A 69 8.15 0.83 -5.50
C LEU A 69 7.61 0.51 -6.89
N GLY A 70 8.19 1.10 -7.93
CA GLY A 70 7.80 0.77 -9.31
C GLY A 70 7.98 -0.72 -9.58
N GLY A 71 6.99 -1.35 -10.21
CA GLY A 71 6.94 -2.78 -10.44
C GLY A 71 6.33 -3.58 -9.27
N MET A 72 5.69 -2.91 -8.30
CA MET A 72 5.05 -3.57 -7.16
C MET A 72 3.97 -4.57 -7.59
N LEU A 73 3.23 -4.29 -8.65
CA LEU A 73 2.24 -5.22 -9.20
C LEU A 73 2.75 -5.91 -10.46
N THR A 74 3.40 -5.17 -11.36
CA THR A 74 3.82 -5.70 -12.67
C THR A 74 5.04 -6.63 -12.59
N ASN A 75 5.85 -6.54 -11.54
CA ASN A 75 6.99 -7.43 -11.27
C ASN A 75 6.91 -8.08 -9.88
N TRP A 76 5.79 -8.75 -9.61
CA TRP A 76 5.54 -9.41 -8.33
C TRP A 76 6.60 -10.46 -7.94
N LYS A 77 7.24 -11.11 -8.92
CA LYS A 77 8.28 -12.12 -8.65
C LYS A 77 9.48 -11.50 -7.92
N THR A 78 9.94 -10.32 -8.33
CA THR A 78 11.03 -9.60 -7.66
C THR A 78 10.57 -9.05 -6.31
N VAL A 79 9.36 -8.50 -6.22
CA VAL A 79 8.80 -8.00 -4.95
C VAL A 79 8.73 -9.11 -3.91
N ARG A 80 8.34 -10.33 -4.31
CA ARG A 80 8.32 -11.51 -3.44
C ARG A 80 9.70 -11.85 -2.88
N GLN A 81 10.77 -11.67 -3.67
CA GLN A 81 12.14 -11.88 -3.19
C GLN A 81 12.52 -10.82 -2.15
N SER A 82 12.14 -9.56 -2.35
CA SER A 82 12.35 -8.49 -1.36
C SER A 82 11.55 -8.73 -0.07
N ILE A 83 10.32 -9.25 -0.17
CA ILE A 83 9.52 -9.67 1.00
C ILE A 83 10.22 -10.83 1.74
N LYS A 84 10.80 -11.79 1.02
CA LYS A 84 11.57 -12.87 1.64
C LYS A 84 12.78 -12.30 2.39
N ARG A 85 13.54 -11.39 1.77
CA ARG A 85 14.67 -10.71 2.41
C ARG A 85 14.26 -9.96 3.67
N LEU A 86 13.11 -9.27 3.66
CA LEU A 86 12.55 -8.63 4.85
C LEU A 86 12.33 -9.64 5.98
N LYS A 87 11.65 -10.76 5.70
CA LYS A 87 11.42 -11.81 6.71
C LYS A 87 12.71 -12.43 7.23
N ASP A 88 13.70 -12.65 6.37
CA ASP A 88 15.00 -13.17 6.75
C ASP A 88 15.73 -12.20 7.70
N LEU A 89 15.67 -10.89 7.44
CA LEU A 89 16.23 -9.85 8.31
C LEU A 89 15.50 -9.75 9.65
N GLU A 90 14.16 -9.83 9.65
CA GLU A 90 13.36 -9.85 10.88
C GLU A 90 13.76 -11.04 11.77
N ASN A 91 13.95 -12.22 11.18
CA ASN A 91 14.38 -13.42 11.91
C ASN A 91 15.80 -13.27 12.46
N GLN A 92 16.76 -12.81 11.64
CA GLN A 92 18.15 -12.60 12.06
C GLN A 92 18.30 -11.56 13.19
N SER A 93 17.39 -10.58 13.22
CA SER A 93 17.34 -9.59 14.29
C SER A 93 16.79 -10.15 15.60
N GLN A 94 16.04 -11.26 15.57
CA GLN A 94 15.39 -11.87 16.74
C GLN A 94 16.15 -13.10 17.28
N ASP A 95 16.87 -13.82 16.42
CA ASP A 95 17.56 -15.08 16.76
C ASP A 95 19.00 -14.89 17.31
N GLY A 96 19.44 -13.65 17.48
CA GLY A 96 20.79 -13.32 17.98
C GLY A 96 21.89 -13.38 16.91
N THR A 97 21.55 -13.54 15.62
CA THR A 97 22.54 -13.46 14.52
C THR A 97 23.24 -12.12 14.50
N PHE A 98 22.53 -11.02 14.79
CA PHE A 98 23.11 -9.67 14.82
C PHE A 98 24.18 -9.51 15.90
N ASP A 99 24.10 -10.25 17.01
CA ASP A 99 25.06 -10.15 18.12
C ASP A 99 26.44 -10.69 17.76
N LYS A 100 26.53 -11.50 16.69
CA LYS A 100 27.78 -12.07 16.17
C LYS A 100 28.48 -11.17 15.15
N LEU A 101 27.86 -10.05 14.79
CA LEU A 101 28.34 -9.12 13.77
C LEU A 101 28.96 -7.88 14.40
N THR A 102 29.75 -7.15 13.60
CA THR A 102 30.27 -5.86 14.03
C THR A 102 29.16 -4.81 14.11
N LYS A 103 29.31 -3.81 14.98
CA LYS A 103 28.34 -2.70 15.10
C LYS A 103 28.05 -2.00 13.75
N LYS A 104 29.05 -1.94 12.87
CA LYS A 104 28.91 -1.36 11.52
C LYS A 104 27.99 -2.21 10.63
N GLU A 105 28.17 -3.52 10.62
CA GLU A 105 27.33 -4.44 9.84
C GLU A 105 25.90 -4.45 10.37
N VAL A 106 25.72 -4.52 11.70
CA VAL A 106 24.40 -4.42 12.35
C VAL A 106 23.68 -3.13 11.97
N LEU A 107 24.40 -1.99 11.94
CA LEU A 107 23.81 -0.72 11.51
C LEU A 107 23.31 -0.75 10.05
N ILE A 108 24.06 -1.38 9.15
CA ILE A 108 23.68 -1.50 7.74
C ILE A 108 22.43 -2.38 7.60
N LEU A 109 22.41 -3.54 8.27
CA LEU A 109 21.27 -4.46 8.24
C LEU A 109 20.01 -3.83 8.84
N ASN A 110 20.15 -3.09 9.94
CA ASN A 110 19.02 -2.35 10.53
C ASN A 110 18.45 -1.28 9.60
N ARG A 111 19.30 -0.55 8.86
CA ARG A 111 18.85 0.42 7.86
C ARG A 111 18.10 -0.26 6.71
N GLU A 112 18.59 -1.42 6.26
CA GLU A 112 17.92 -2.23 5.24
C GLU A 112 16.55 -2.71 5.74
N LEU A 113 16.48 -3.26 6.96
CA LEU A 113 15.26 -3.73 7.60
C LEU A 113 14.21 -2.61 7.69
N ILE A 114 14.59 -1.43 8.21
CA ILE A 114 13.67 -0.28 8.34
C ILE A 114 13.15 0.17 6.96
N SER A 115 14.03 0.22 5.96
CA SER A 115 13.67 0.62 4.60
C SER A 115 12.67 -0.36 3.96
N LEU A 116 12.92 -1.66 4.11
CA LEU A 116 12.05 -2.71 3.60
C LEU A 116 10.72 -2.76 4.36
N GLU A 117 10.72 -2.62 5.69
CA GLU A 117 9.48 -2.64 6.49
C GLU A 117 8.59 -1.44 6.15
N ASN A 118 9.17 -0.24 5.95
CA ASN A 118 8.41 0.92 5.50
C ASN A 118 7.75 0.71 4.13
N SER A 119 8.43 0.02 3.21
CA SER A 119 7.97 -0.13 1.82
C SER A 119 7.09 -1.37 1.60
N LEU A 120 7.36 -2.46 2.31
CA LEU A 120 6.80 -3.80 2.06
C LEU A 120 6.09 -4.39 3.29
N GLY A 121 6.22 -3.80 4.48
CA GLY A 121 5.68 -4.35 5.72
C GLY A 121 4.17 -4.58 5.66
N GLY A 122 3.43 -3.66 5.03
CA GLY A 122 1.98 -3.79 4.87
C GLY A 122 1.53 -4.83 3.82
N ILE A 123 2.43 -5.38 3.01
CA ILE A 123 2.15 -6.42 2.02
C ILE A 123 2.89 -7.74 2.27
N LYS A 124 3.70 -7.83 3.35
CA LYS A 124 4.58 -8.99 3.62
C LYS A 124 3.84 -10.32 3.78
N ASN A 125 2.56 -10.27 4.11
CA ASN A 125 1.68 -11.42 4.28
C ASN A 125 0.58 -11.54 3.21
N MET A 126 0.66 -10.78 2.11
CA MET A 126 -0.36 -10.78 1.05
C MET A 126 -0.36 -12.07 0.20
N GLY A 127 0.80 -12.72 0.06
CA GLY A 127 0.93 -14.03 -0.58
C GLY A 127 0.62 -14.08 -2.08
N GLY A 128 0.31 -12.95 -2.72
CA GLY A 128 -0.06 -12.85 -4.13
C GLY A 128 -0.40 -11.41 -4.50
N LEU A 129 -0.82 -11.19 -5.75
CA LEU A 129 -1.36 -9.90 -6.18
C LEU A 129 -2.70 -9.61 -5.48
N PRO A 130 -3.06 -8.33 -5.31
CA PRO A 130 -4.37 -7.94 -4.81
C PRO A 130 -5.45 -8.06 -5.90
N ASP A 131 -6.69 -8.24 -5.47
CA ASP A 131 -7.88 -8.29 -6.35
C ASP A 131 -8.49 -6.90 -6.57
N ALA A 132 -8.23 -5.96 -5.66
CA ALA A 132 -8.58 -4.55 -5.82
C ALA A 132 -7.52 -3.62 -5.23
N LEU A 133 -7.45 -2.42 -5.79
CA LEU A 133 -6.61 -1.32 -5.33
C LEU A 133 -7.50 -0.16 -4.87
N PHE A 134 -7.32 0.28 -3.63
CA PHE A 134 -7.90 1.51 -3.11
C PHE A 134 -6.77 2.55 -2.94
N THR A 135 -6.87 3.69 -3.62
CA THR A 135 -5.81 4.72 -3.56
C THR A 135 -6.34 6.04 -2.99
N ALA A 136 -5.53 6.68 -2.16
CA ALA A 136 -5.77 8.02 -1.64
C ALA A 136 -4.73 9.01 -2.19
N GLY A 137 -5.15 9.85 -3.15
CA GLY A 137 -4.29 10.82 -3.81
C GLY A 137 -3.77 10.34 -5.16
N ALA A 138 -4.65 10.29 -6.16
CA ALA A 138 -4.35 9.73 -7.49
C ALA A 138 -3.15 10.37 -8.21
N GLU A 139 -2.89 11.65 -7.98
CA GLU A 139 -1.72 12.35 -8.54
C GLU A 139 -0.41 11.81 -7.97
N GLN A 140 -0.35 11.64 -6.64
CA GLN A 140 0.82 11.11 -5.96
C GLN A 140 1.03 9.62 -6.29
N GLU A 141 -0.06 8.85 -6.30
CA GLU A 141 -0.05 7.39 -6.51
C GLU A 141 -0.25 6.98 -7.98
N HIS A 142 0.09 7.87 -8.92
CA HIS A 142 -0.15 7.62 -10.35
C HIS A 142 0.59 6.38 -10.87
N ILE A 143 1.74 6.01 -10.30
CA ILE A 143 2.48 4.79 -10.66
C ILE A 143 1.67 3.54 -10.30
N ALA A 144 1.11 3.50 -9.08
CA ALA A 144 0.28 2.40 -8.62
C ALA A 144 -0.96 2.22 -9.51
N ILE A 145 -1.60 3.34 -9.88
CA ILE A 145 -2.76 3.34 -10.78
C ILE A 145 -2.38 2.85 -12.18
N LYS A 146 -1.25 3.31 -12.72
CA LYS A 146 -0.75 2.87 -14.04
C LYS A 146 -0.45 1.38 -14.05
N GLU A 147 0.22 0.87 -13.02
CA GLU A 147 0.50 -0.56 -12.89
C GLU A 147 -0.78 -1.38 -12.80
N ALA A 148 -1.75 -0.96 -11.98
CA ALA A 148 -3.02 -1.66 -11.84
C ALA A 148 -3.82 -1.74 -13.15
N ASN A 149 -3.75 -0.70 -14.00
CA ASN A 149 -4.40 -0.68 -15.31
C ASN A 149 -3.67 -1.49 -16.39
N SER A 150 -2.46 -1.98 -16.10
CA SER A 150 -1.60 -2.70 -17.06
C SER A 150 -1.57 -4.23 -16.87
N LEU A 151 -2.33 -4.72 -15.90
CA LEU A 151 -2.47 -6.15 -15.55
C LEU A 151 -3.72 -6.74 -16.19
#